data_AF-A0A7S0FXH5-F1
#
_entry.id   AF-A0A7S0FXH5-F1
#
_cell.length_a   1.000
_cell.length_b   1.000
_cell.length_c   1.000
_cell.angle_alpha   90.00
_cell.angle_beta   90.00
_cell.angle_gamma   90.00
#
_symmetry.space_group_name_H-M   'P 1'
#
loop_
_entity.id
_entity.type
_entity.pdbx_description
1 polymer ?
#
loop_
_entity_poly.entity_id
_entity_poly.type
_entity_poly.pdbx_seq_one_letter_code
_entity_poly.pdbx_strand_id
1 'polypeptide(L)'
;MYVFAIIFTQSAVDYMADTEEWDPALDGFWGGLEASMLTLFKSISGGLSWHEALLPLADISRVLVWLFCVYIFLTYFEVLNVVTGVFCHSAIENAANDPEVLVQSLVDRKKEYMQKVKNLFKDLGTGDPGSITLEELEACLSNENLSACFVALGIDTDDAWQLFKLLDT
;
A
#
# COMPACT_ATOMS: atom_id res chain seq x y z
N MET A 1 13.84 18.82 6.24
CA MET A 1 13.74 19.99 7.13
C MET A 1 15.11 20.52 7.54
N TYR A 2 15.94 19.76 8.28
CA TYR A 2 17.25 20.21 8.79
C TYR A 2 18.17 20.84 7.71
N VAL A 3 18.36 20.17 6.57
CA VAL A 3 19.21 20.67 5.48
C VAL A 3 18.72 22.01 4.92
N PHE A 4 17.41 22.14 4.70
CA PHE A 4 16.81 23.40 4.24
C PHE A 4 16.96 24.51 5.29
N ALA A 5 16.79 24.18 6.58
CA ALA A 5 16.96 25.13 7.67
C ALA A 5 18.39 25.70 7.67
N ILE A 6 19.42 24.86 7.53
CA ILE A 6 20.82 25.32 7.43
C ILE A 6 21.00 26.32 6.28
N ILE A 7 20.50 25.99 5.09
CA ILE A 7 20.67 26.84 3.91
C ILE A 7 20.04 28.21 4.11
N PHE A 8 18.81 28.26 4.64
CA PHE A 8 18.12 29.53 4.90
C PHE A 8 18.78 30.31 6.04
N THR A 9 19.19 29.65 7.13
CA THR A 9 19.89 30.33 8.22
C THR A 9 21.20 30.94 7.75
N GLN A 10 22.03 30.17 7.05
CA GLN A 10 23.32 30.66 6.55
C GLN A 10 23.11 31.85 5.61
N SER A 11 22.18 31.74 4.65
CA SER A 11 21.92 32.82 3.70
C SER A 11 21.36 34.08 4.37
N ALA A 12 20.50 33.93 5.38
CA ALA A 12 19.94 35.05 6.13
C ALA A 12 21.00 35.74 7.00
N VAL A 13 21.81 34.98 7.72
CA VAL A 13 22.89 35.50 8.56
C VAL A 13 23.96 36.20 7.72
N ASP A 14 24.36 35.59 6.59
CA ASP A 14 25.34 36.20 5.68
C ASP A 14 24.79 37.52 5.11
N TYR A 15 23.52 37.54 4.68
CA TYR A 15 22.87 38.76 4.20
C TYR A 15 22.81 39.85 5.29
N MET A 16 22.37 39.51 6.49
CA MET A 16 22.30 40.44 7.62
C MET A 16 23.67 40.99 8.05
N ALA A 17 24.75 40.22 7.84
CA ALA A 17 26.10 40.67 8.14
C ALA A 17 26.62 41.72 7.14
N ASP A 18 26.15 41.65 5.89
CA ASP A 18 26.53 42.56 4.81
C ASP A 18 25.64 43.83 4.75
N THR A 19 24.46 43.82 5.37
CA THR A 19 23.51 44.94 5.36
C THR A 19 23.52 45.73 6.68
N GLU A 20 23.43 47.06 6.60
CA GLU A 20 23.24 47.92 7.79
C GLU A 20 21.78 47.97 8.28
N GLU A 21 20.83 47.49 7.47
CA GLU A 21 19.39 47.52 7.75
C GLU A 21 18.96 46.23 8.48
N TRP A 22 18.46 46.36 9.70
CA TRP A 22 17.96 45.23 10.47
C TRP A 22 16.51 44.92 10.12
N ASP A 23 16.28 43.76 9.50
CA ASP A 23 14.94 43.20 9.29
C ASP A 23 14.56 42.24 10.44
N PRO A 24 13.63 42.63 11.34
CA PRO A 24 13.20 41.78 12.45
C PRO A 24 12.46 40.52 12.00
N ALA A 25 11.84 40.52 10.81
CA ALA A 25 11.17 39.34 10.28
C ALA A 25 12.19 38.33 9.76
N LEU A 26 13.22 38.79 9.06
CA LEU A 26 14.33 37.95 8.62
C LEU A 26 15.05 37.32 9.82
N ASP A 27 15.41 38.10 10.83
CA ASP A 27 16.07 37.60 12.04
C ASP A 27 15.17 36.64 12.83
N GLY A 28 13.89 36.99 13.01
CA GLY A 28 12.93 36.16 13.74
C GLY A 28 12.64 34.81 13.09
N PHE A 29 12.59 34.75 11.76
CA PHE A 29 12.30 33.51 11.04
C PHE A 29 13.55 32.70 10.68
N TRP A 30 14.65 33.38 10.40
CA TRP A 30 15.82 32.81 9.73
C TRP A 30 17.15 33.10 10.43
N GLY A 31 17.20 33.97 11.45
CA GLY A 31 18.44 34.37 12.14
C GLY A 31 19.10 33.26 12.98
N GLY A 32 18.42 32.13 13.18
CA GLY A 32 18.98 30.97 13.87
C GLY A 32 18.46 29.65 13.31
N LEU A 33 19.24 28.59 13.52
CA LEU A 33 18.92 27.24 13.01
C LEU A 33 17.63 26.69 13.64
N GLU A 34 17.46 26.85 14.95
CA GLU A 34 16.25 26.43 15.65
C GLU A 34 15.02 27.21 15.17
N ALA A 35 15.15 28.54 15.06
CA ALA A 35 14.12 29.40 14.51
C ALA A 35 13.73 28.98 13.09
N SER A 36 14.72 28.74 12.22
CA SER A 36 14.50 28.30 10.83
C SER A 36 13.80 26.94 10.77
N MET A 37 14.20 25.97 11.60
CA MET A 37 13.51 24.67 11.69
C MET A 37 12.06 24.84 12.16
N LEU A 38 11.83 25.69 13.16
CA LEU A 38 10.48 25.96 13.68
C LEU A 38 9.62 26.68 12.63
N THR A 39 10.17 27.65 11.89
CA THR A 39 9.51 28.34 10.78
C THR A 39 9.09 27.33 9.71
N LEU A 40 10.00 26.47 9.26
CA LEU A 40 9.70 25.43 8.26
C LEU A 40 8.60 24.48 8.76
N PHE A 41 8.65 24.04 10.03
CA PHE A 41 7.61 23.22 10.63
C PHE A 41 6.26 23.94 10.69
N LYS A 42 6.23 25.21 11.10
CA LYS A 42 5.01 26.03 11.15
C LYS A 42 4.39 26.22 9.76
N SER A 43 5.22 26.40 8.72
CA SER A 43 4.77 26.58 7.34
C SER A 43 4.07 25.36 6.76
N ILE A 44 4.39 24.14 7.19
CA ILE A 44 3.75 22.91 6.72
C ILE A 44 2.57 22.47 7.60
N SER A 45 2.58 22.87 8.88
CA SER A 45 1.57 22.48 9.88
C SER A 45 0.41 23.49 10.00
N GLY A 46 0.46 24.62 9.27
CA GLY A 46 -0.55 25.68 9.33
C GLY A 46 -0.39 26.61 10.54
N GLY A 47 0.74 26.54 11.26
CA GLY A 47 1.07 27.45 12.36
C GLY A 47 1.60 28.81 11.91
N LEU A 48 1.97 28.96 10.64
CA LEU A 48 2.41 30.20 10.00
C LEU A 48 2.07 30.14 8.51
N SER A 49 1.63 31.25 7.93
CA SER A 49 1.47 31.34 6.47
C SER A 49 2.84 31.18 5.83
N TRP A 50 3.00 30.18 4.96
CA TRP A 50 4.26 29.96 4.24
C TRP A 50 4.65 31.17 3.37
N HIS A 51 3.68 32.01 2.97
CA HIS A 51 3.94 33.29 2.30
C HIS A 51 4.69 34.28 3.22
N GLU A 52 4.30 34.37 4.49
CA GLU A 52 4.95 35.28 5.45
C GLU A 52 6.40 34.89 5.72
N ALA A 53 6.68 33.58 5.81
CA ALA A 53 8.05 33.07 5.95
C ALA A 53 8.90 33.32 4.70
N LEU A 54 8.28 33.33 3.52
CA LEU A 54 8.95 33.49 2.23
C LEU A 54 9.34 34.93 1.94
N LEU A 55 8.56 35.91 2.42
CA LEU A 55 8.75 37.33 2.09
C LEU A 55 10.18 37.83 2.38
N PRO A 56 10.76 37.63 3.58
CA PRO A 56 12.11 38.11 3.86
C PRO A 56 13.20 37.42 3.01
N LEU A 57 12.96 36.19 2.55
CA LEU A 57 13.90 35.48 1.68
C LEU A 57 13.90 36.03 0.24
N ALA A 58 12.82 36.70 -0.17
CA ALA A 58 12.69 37.25 -1.51
C ALA A 58 13.64 38.44 -1.75
N ASP A 59 13.94 39.20 -0.70
CA ASP A 59 14.85 40.35 -0.75
C ASP A 59 16.32 39.90 -0.81
N ILE A 60 16.63 38.69 -0.31
CA ILE A 60 17.97 38.11 -0.37
C ILE A 60 18.25 37.52 -1.76
N SER A 61 17.43 36.56 -2.20
CA SER A 61 17.68 35.85 -3.45
C SER A 61 16.46 35.10 -3.96
N ARG A 62 16.19 35.25 -5.26
CA ARG A 62 15.17 34.46 -5.97
C ARG A 62 15.42 32.95 -5.91
N VAL A 63 16.67 32.53 -5.75
CA VAL A 63 17.01 31.10 -5.62
C VAL A 63 16.49 30.54 -4.30
N LEU A 64 16.54 31.31 -3.21
CA LEU A 64 16.00 30.90 -1.91
C LEU A 64 14.49 30.76 -1.94
N VAL A 65 13.81 31.68 -2.65
CA VAL A 65 12.36 31.60 -2.88
C VAL A 65 12.00 30.29 -3.59
N TRP A 66 12.69 29.98 -4.69
CA TRP A 66 12.48 28.72 -5.41
C TRP A 66 12.75 27.49 -4.55
N LEU A 67 13.85 27.52 -3.78
CA LEU A 67 14.22 26.43 -2.89
C LEU A 67 13.17 26.21 -1.77
N PHE A 68 12.60 27.29 -1.24
CA PHE A 68 11.53 27.22 -0.25
C PHE A 68 10.25 26.62 -0.86
N CYS A 69 9.88 27.01 -2.09
CA CYS A 69 8.77 26.38 -2.80
C CYS A 69 9.00 24.88 -3.03
N VAL A 70 10.22 24.47 -3.37
CA VAL A 70 10.59 23.04 -3.49
C VAL A 70 10.43 22.33 -2.15
N TYR A 71 10.84 22.93 -1.03
CA TYR A 71 10.62 22.37 0.30
C TYR A 71 9.13 22.13 0.61
N ILE A 72 8.28 23.13 0.33
CA ILE A 72 6.83 23.03 0.52
C ILE A 72 6.25 21.92 -0.36
N PHE A 73 6.63 21.88 -1.64
CA PHE A 73 6.18 20.85 -2.58
C PHE A 73 6.55 19.43 -2.11
N LEU A 74 7.83 19.18 -1.83
CA LEU A 74 8.29 17.87 -1.37
C LEU A 74 7.61 17.46 -0.06
N THR A 75 7.42 18.39 0.87
CA THR A 75 6.80 18.05 2.16
C THR A 75 5.33 17.69 2.01
N TYR A 76 4.54 18.45 1.23
CA TYR A 76 3.12 18.17 1.03
C TYR A 76 2.87 16.95 0.13
N PHE A 77 3.57 16.86 -1.00
CA PHE A 77 3.25 15.86 -2.03
C PHE A 77 4.01 14.55 -1.88
N GLU A 78 5.20 14.55 -1.27
CA GLU A 78 5.99 13.34 -1.10
C GLU A 78 5.90 12.83 0.34
N VAL A 79 6.36 13.62 1.31
CA VAL A 79 6.50 13.15 2.70
C VAL A 79 5.16 12.79 3.32
N LEU A 80 4.17 13.69 3.28
CA LEU A 80 2.86 13.45 3.88
C LEU A 80 2.09 12.33 3.17
N ASN A 81 2.21 12.23 1.84
CA ASN A 81 1.53 11.18 1.08
C ASN A 81 2.15 9.80 1.31
N VAL A 82 3.48 9.70 1.44
CA VAL A 82 4.15 8.44 1.80
C VAL A 82 3.72 7.99 3.20
N VAL A 83 3.70 8.90 4.17
CA VAL A 83 3.27 8.58 5.55
C VAL A 83 1.82 8.12 5.56
N THR A 84 0.94 8.83 4.87
CA THR A 84 -0.48 8.45 4.73
C THR A 84 -0.62 7.09 4.05
N GLY A 85 0.14 6.83 2.99
CA GLY A 85 0.16 5.55 2.29
C GLY A 85 0.55 4.38 3.18
N VAL A 86 1.56 4.55 4.04
CA VAL A 86 1.97 3.54 5.02
C VAL A 86 0.85 3.27 6.03
N PHE A 87 0.24 4.31 6.59
CA PHE A 87 -0.87 4.13 7.54
C PHE A 87 -2.09 3.45 6.90
N CYS A 88 -2.45 3.83 5.68
CA CYS A 88 -3.52 3.16 4.93
C CYS A 88 -3.18 1.69 4.67
N HIS A 89 -1.94 1.39 4.30
CA HIS A 89 -1.50 0.01 4.07
C HIS A 89 -1.61 -0.83 5.35
N SER A 90 -1.09 -0.34 6.49
CA SER A 90 -1.23 -1.01 7.78
C SER A 90 -2.69 -1.22 8.19
N ALA A 91 -3.56 -0.24 7.91
CA ALA A 91 -4.99 -0.36 8.22
C ALA A 91 -5.68 -1.43 7.38
N ILE A 92 -5.37 -1.50 6.07
CA ILE A 92 -5.89 -2.53 5.17
C ILE A 92 -5.39 -3.92 5.57
N GLU A 93 -4.09 -4.05 5.88
CA GLU A 93 -3.50 -5.31 6.30
C GLU A 93 -4.12 -5.82 7.62
N ASN A 94 -4.32 -4.93 8.60
CA ASN A 94 -5.00 -5.29 9.84
C ASN A 94 -6.46 -5.72 9.62
N ALA A 95 -7.18 -5.07 8.72
CA ALA A 95 -8.56 -5.46 8.36
C ALA A 95 -8.60 -6.80 7.59
N ALA A 96 -7.59 -7.08 6.77
CA ALA A 96 -7.49 -8.34 6.03
C ALA A 96 -7.15 -9.54 6.94
N ASN A 97 -6.43 -9.28 8.03
CA ASN A 97 -6.08 -10.28 9.05
C ASN A 97 -7.16 -10.45 10.13
N ASP A 98 -8.33 -9.83 9.96
CA ASP A 98 -9.48 -10.04 10.84
C ASP A 98 -9.91 -11.53 10.76
N PRO A 99 -9.89 -12.28 11.89
CA PRO A 99 -10.20 -13.71 11.90
C PRO A 99 -11.54 -14.05 11.25
N GLU A 100 -12.54 -13.17 11.36
CA GLU A 100 -13.85 -13.39 10.76
C GLU A 100 -13.80 -13.31 9.23
N VAL A 101 -13.05 -12.35 8.67
CA VAL A 101 -12.81 -12.21 7.22
C VAL A 101 -12.01 -13.40 6.71
N LEU A 102 -11.01 -13.84 7.48
CA LEU A 102 -10.18 -14.97 7.11
C LEU A 102 -10.99 -16.28 7.09
N VAL A 103 -11.82 -16.53 8.11
CA VAL A 103 -12.73 -17.69 8.17
C VAL A 103 -13.73 -17.65 7.02
N GLN A 104 -14.34 -16.49 6.75
CA GLN A 104 -15.28 -16.33 5.65
C GLN A 104 -14.62 -16.64 4.29
N SER A 105 -13.39 -16.14 4.07
CA SER A 105 -12.62 -16.42 2.85
C SER A 105 -12.31 -17.92 2.66
N LEU A 106 -12.02 -18.64 3.75
CA LEU A 106 -11.80 -20.09 3.71
C LEU A 106 -13.09 -20.85 3.40
N VAL A 107 -14.22 -20.43 3.99
CA VAL A 107 -15.54 -21.00 3.71
C VAL A 107 -15.92 -20.79 2.25
N ASP A 108 -15.70 -19.60 1.71
CA ASP A 108 -16.06 -19.28 0.32
C ASP A 108 -15.15 -20.01 -0.67
N ARG A 109 -13.84 -20.11 -0.38
CA ARG A 109 -12.91 -20.93 -1.17
C ARG A 109 -13.30 -22.41 -1.17
N LYS A 110 -13.73 -22.95 -0.02
CA LYS A 110 -14.25 -24.33 0.08
C LYS A 110 -15.53 -24.50 -0.74
N LYS A 111 -16.45 -23.54 -0.71
CA LYS A 111 -17.67 -23.58 -1.55
C LYS A 111 -17.35 -23.55 -3.03
N GLU A 112 -16.45 -22.67 -3.46
CA GLU A 112 -16.01 -22.57 -4.85
C GLU A 112 -15.35 -23.87 -5.31
N TYR A 113 -14.51 -24.45 -4.46
CA TYR A 113 -13.88 -25.75 -4.71
C TYR A 113 -14.93 -26.87 -4.87
N MET A 114 -15.87 -26.98 -3.92
CA MET A 114 -16.97 -27.96 -4.03
C MET A 114 -17.81 -27.73 -5.28
N GLN A 115 -18.01 -26.48 -5.72
CA GLN A 115 -18.78 -26.19 -6.93
C GLN A 115 -18.03 -26.63 -8.19
N LYS A 116 -16.71 -26.42 -8.25
CA LYS A 116 -15.86 -26.91 -9.37
C LYS A 116 -15.89 -28.42 -9.45
N VAL A 117 -15.75 -29.11 -8.32
CA VAL A 117 -15.90 -30.56 -8.24
C VAL A 117 -17.30 -30.98 -8.70
N LYS A 118 -18.37 -30.41 -8.15
CA LYS A 118 -19.74 -30.73 -8.59
C LYS A 118 -19.97 -30.53 -10.09
N ASN A 119 -19.41 -29.48 -10.68
CA ASN A 119 -19.52 -29.23 -12.12
C ASN A 119 -18.77 -30.30 -12.93
N LEU A 120 -17.57 -30.70 -12.53
CA LEU A 120 -16.85 -31.81 -13.17
C LEU A 120 -17.66 -33.10 -13.13
N PHE A 121 -18.18 -33.47 -11.95
CA PHE A 121 -18.98 -34.69 -11.80
C PHE A 121 -20.30 -34.61 -12.60
N LYS A 122 -20.87 -33.42 -12.78
CA LYS A 122 -22.07 -33.20 -13.61
C LYS A 122 -21.78 -33.35 -15.11
N ASP A 123 -20.62 -32.90 -15.58
CA ASP A 123 -20.21 -33.04 -16.98
C ASP A 123 -19.83 -34.50 -17.32
N LEU A 124 -19.56 -35.32 -16.30
CA LEU A 124 -19.18 -36.74 -16.42
C LEU A 124 -20.35 -37.72 -16.40
N GLY A 125 -21.43 -37.39 -15.68
CA GLY A 125 -22.57 -38.29 -15.51
C GLY A 125 -23.48 -38.35 -16.75
N THR A 126 -23.39 -39.42 -17.52
CA THR A 126 -24.45 -39.84 -18.46
C THR A 126 -25.46 -40.74 -17.75
N GLY A 127 -26.11 -40.24 -16.69
CA GLY A 127 -27.02 -41.00 -15.83
C GLY A 127 -27.51 -40.18 -14.63
N ASP A 128 -28.54 -40.68 -13.92
CA ASP A 128 -29.35 -40.02 -12.88
C ASP A 128 -28.59 -38.99 -11.98
N PRO A 129 -29.17 -37.81 -11.67
CA PRO A 129 -28.44 -36.71 -11.07
C PRO A 129 -28.12 -36.98 -9.60
N GLY A 130 -26.87 -37.36 -9.31
CA GLY A 130 -26.34 -37.39 -7.95
C GLY A 130 -25.44 -38.57 -7.60
N SER A 131 -25.27 -39.53 -8.51
CA SER A 131 -24.40 -40.70 -8.31
C SER A 131 -23.51 -40.90 -9.54
N ILE A 132 -22.20 -41.08 -9.32
CA ILE A 132 -21.28 -41.60 -10.33
C ILE A 132 -21.01 -43.06 -9.99
N THR A 133 -21.11 -43.93 -10.99
CA THR A 133 -20.73 -45.34 -10.84
C THR A 133 -19.21 -45.50 -10.93
N LEU A 134 -18.67 -46.56 -10.31
CA LEU A 134 -17.23 -46.82 -10.29
C LEU A 134 -16.63 -46.97 -11.70
N GLU A 135 -17.42 -47.53 -12.62
CA GLU A 135 -17.09 -47.70 -14.04
C GLU A 135 -16.99 -46.35 -14.79
N GLU A 136 -17.88 -45.41 -14.49
CA GLU A 136 -17.85 -44.03 -15.03
C GLU A 136 -16.65 -43.24 -14.49
N LEU A 137 -16.31 -43.44 -13.22
CA LEU A 137 -15.12 -42.82 -12.61
C LEU A 137 -13.82 -43.40 -13.21
N GLU A 138 -13.73 -44.71 -13.41
CA GLU A 138 -12.57 -45.38 -14.01
C GLU A 138 -12.37 -44.96 -15.47
N ALA A 139 -13.46 -44.86 -16.25
CA ALA A 139 -13.43 -44.32 -17.61
C ALA A 139 -13.00 -42.85 -17.65
N CYS A 140 -13.36 -42.07 -16.63
CA CYS A 140 -12.98 -40.66 -16.49
C CYS A 140 -11.50 -40.49 -16.15
N LEU A 141 -10.98 -41.25 -15.19
CA LEU A 141 -9.56 -41.23 -14.80
C LEU A 141 -8.64 -41.72 -15.93
N SER A 142 -9.17 -42.57 -16.82
CA SER A 142 -8.47 -43.04 -18.02
C SER A 142 -8.41 -42.01 -19.16
N ASN A 143 -9.16 -40.91 -19.07
CA ASN A 143 -9.16 -39.84 -20.06
C ASN A 143 -8.16 -38.74 -19.68
N GLU A 144 -7.12 -38.55 -20.51
CA GLU A 144 -6.01 -37.62 -20.25
C GLU A 144 -6.46 -36.18 -19.94
N ASN A 145 -7.53 -35.69 -20.56
CA ASN A 145 -8.04 -34.33 -20.33
C ASN A 145 -8.73 -34.17 -18.96
N LEU A 146 -9.34 -35.23 -18.44
CA LEU A 146 -10.04 -35.23 -17.17
C LEU A 146 -9.10 -35.53 -16.00
N SER A 147 -8.15 -36.43 -16.20
CA SER A 147 -7.01 -36.63 -15.29
C SER A 147 -6.24 -35.32 -15.08
N ALA A 148 -5.96 -34.57 -16.15
CA ALA A 148 -5.35 -33.25 -16.05
C ALA A 148 -6.21 -32.23 -15.28
N CYS A 149 -7.54 -32.37 -15.30
CA CYS A 149 -8.46 -31.50 -14.57
C CYS A 149 -8.51 -31.81 -13.05
N PHE A 150 -8.43 -33.09 -12.67
CA PHE A 150 -8.27 -33.51 -11.27
C PHE A 150 -6.94 -33.03 -10.68
N VAL A 151 -5.85 -33.19 -11.45
CA VAL A 151 -4.52 -32.67 -11.07
C VAL A 151 -4.53 -31.14 -10.98
N ALA A 152 -5.22 -30.44 -11.89
CA ALA A 152 -5.38 -28.98 -11.85
C ALA A 152 -6.20 -28.50 -10.63
N LEU A 153 -7.06 -29.34 -10.07
CA LEU A 153 -7.76 -29.10 -8.81
C LEU A 153 -6.93 -29.50 -7.58
N GLY A 154 -5.73 -30.06 -7.75
CA GLY A 154 -4.88 -30.51 -6.65
C GLY A 154 -5.37 -31.80 -6.00
N ILE A 155 -6.17 -32.59 -6.72
CA ILE A 155 -6.58 -33.93 -6.31
C ILE A 155 -5.65 -34.89 -7.04
N ASP A 156 -4.82 -35.61 -6.30
CA ASP A 156 -4.03 -36.69 -6.86
C ASP A 156 -4.99 -37.80 -7.33
N THR A 157 -4.81 -38.28 -8.57
CA THR A 157 -5.73 -39.28 -9.15
C THR A 157 -5.71 -40.58 -8.35
N ASP A 158 -4.57 -40.89 -7.72
CA ASP A 158 -4.42 -42.03 -6.82
C ASP A 158 -5.20 -41.85 -5.50
N ASP A 159 -5.25 -40.62 -4.96
CA ASP A 159 -6.02 -40.29 -3.76
C ASP A 159 -7.52 -40.33 -4.04
N ALA A 160 -7.96 -39.87 -5.22
CA ALA A 160 -9.35 -39.97 -5.65
C ALA A 160 -9.82 -41.43 -5.74
N TRP A 161 -8.97 -42.32 -6.27
CA TRP A 161 -9.24 -43.75 -6.37
C TRP A 161 -9.31 -44.44 -4.99
N GLN A 162 -8.41 -44.08 -4.07
CA GLN A 162 -8.44 -44.58 -2.71
C GLN A 162 -9.68 -44.10 -1.93
N LEU A 163 -10.05 -42.83 -2.09
CA LEU A 163 -11.20 -42.23 -1.40
C LEU A 163 -12.51 -42.87 -1.86
N PHE A 164 -12.63 -43.22 -3.14
CA PHE A 164 -13.81 -43.92 -3.66
C PHE A 164 -13.90 -45.36 -3.13
N LYS A 165 -12.78 -46.11 -3.12
CA LYS A 165 -12.73 -47.46 -2.51
C LYS A 165 -13.08 -47.48 -1.02
N LEU A 166 -12.75 -46.41 -0.29
CA LEU A 166 -13.08 -46.27 1.13
C LEU A 166 -14.55 -45.91 1.40
N LEU A 167 -15.24 -45.29 0.44
CA LEU A 167 -16.66 -44.92 0.56
C LEU A 167 -17.61 -46.01 0.04
N ASP A 168 -17.12 -46.92 -0.81
CA ASP A 168 -17.88 -48.05 -1.39
C ASP A 168 -17.83 -49.32 -0.51
N THR A 169 -17.41 -49.19 0.76
CA THR A 169 -17.47 -50.24 1.80
C THR A 169 -18.41 -49.81 2.91
#